data_AF-A0A1V6TMV0-F1
#
_entry.id   AF-A0A1V6TMV0-F1
#
_cell.length_a   1.000
_cell.length_b   1.000
_cell.length_c   1.000
_cell.angle_alpha   90.00
_cell.angle_beta   90.00
_cell.angle_gamma   90.00
#
_symmetry.space_group_name_H-M   'P 1'
#
loop_
_entity.id
_entity.type
_entity.pdbx_description
1 polymer ?
#
loop_
_entity_poly.entity_id
_entity_poly.type
_entity_poly.pdbx_seq_one_letter_code
_entity_poly.pdbx_strand_id
1 'polypeptide(L)'
;MANLKSASGKDDLCAVFVHAGAGYHNFDNESKHLLACKHAVRAGMVFLRNGGTAVDAVEIAIASLEDAPITNAGYGSNLTARGVVEGDASIVDHFGRSGAVGAVPNVKNPIMLARKVYDQASKLPGIARVPPNLLVGEGAADFAWSNGVVIVSDELLITPSAHERWRSWKQEITDWETQNTTTEERHDPWTRRCVDPVVGRVGRTFCDYNLQAKVKAELASMHDAVETSETADRSQDLTMDDQPHIEKIFQCAYEKTHSEEEVNESKPHHNGKETVSTACGNGGDAITDTVGAIAIDRYGNIAAGSSSGGIGMKHRGRVGPAALIGIGTHVIPVDPADPDQTAVASVTSGTGEHIASTMAASTSAHRVYYSQRAIGNGDFETVTEEEALHSMIVNEFSGHAALQNSEIKGSIGIMTVKRTQDGIALYFAHNTDSFALASMSSNDKLPAAVMSRNPRREQKPASQVAQGGLMIRPRQYIFSSNQTDPKEKKAPRKKRFRSSQGP
;
A
#
# COMPACT_ATOMS: atom_id res chain seq x y z
N MET A 1 33.91 -29.48 -19.93
CA MET A 1 32.90 -29.88 -18.92
C MET A 1 33.46 -29.55 -17.54
N ALA A 2 33.18 -28.36 -17.04
CA ALA A 2 33.63 -27.93 -15.72
C ALA A 2 32.67 -28.47 -14.66
N ASN A 3 33.24 -29.11 -13.64
CA ASN A 3 32.55 -29.64 -12.47
C ASN A 3 31.74 -28.54 -11.78
N LEU A 4 30.42 -28.50 -12.02
CA LEU A 4 29.48 -27.99 -11.03
C LEU A 4 29.49 -28.97 -9.86
N LYS A 5 30.32 -28.70 -8.85
CA LYS A 5 30.04 -29.22 -7.51
C LYS A 5 28.71 -28.62 -7.09
N SER A 6 27.66 -29.45 -7.10
CA SER A 6 26.38 -29.13 -6.49
C SER A 6 26.63 -28.72 -5.04
N ALA A 7 26.30 -27.47 -4.70
CA ALA A 7 26.12 -27.06 -3.32
C ALA A 7 24.87 -27.77 -2.77
N SER A 8 24.99 -29.06 -2.49
CA SER A 8 23.94 -29.87 -1.88
C SER A 8 23.88 -29.53 -0.40
N GLY A 9 22.88 -28.75 0.02
CA GLY A 9 22.44 -28.71 1.42
C GLY A 9 22.17 -27.36 2.09
N LYS A 10 22.09 -26.22 1.38
CA LYS A 10 21.73 -24.92 2.00
C LYS A 10 20.39 -24.38 1.49
N ASP A 11 19.40 -24.38 2.40
CA ASP A 11 18.12 -23.66 2.46
C ASP A 11 17.26 -23.52 1.20
N ASP A 12 16.52 -24.59 0.84
CA ASP A 12 15.32 -24.49 -0.02
C ASP A 12 14.12 -23.80 0.69
N LEU A 13 14.37 -23.06 1.77
CA LEU A 13 13.33 -22.38 2.54
C LEU A 13 13.02 -21.03 1.90
N CYS A 14 11.83 -20.91 1.31
CA CYS A 14 11.32 -19.67 0.78
C CYS A 14 9.99 -19.32 1.46
N ALA A 15 9.66 -18.03 1.53
CA ALA A 15 8.46 -17.55 2.19
C ALA A 15 7.96 -16.24 1.60
N VAL A 16 6.65 -16.01 1.69
CA VAL A 16 5.99 -14.75 1.34
C VAL A 16 5.09 -14.34 2.50
N PHE A 17 5.17 -13.06 2.86
CA PHE A 17 4.37 -12.41 3.89
C PHE A 17 3.71 -11.19 3.28
N VAL A 18 2.43 -10.96 3.57
CA VAL A 18 1.69 -9.79 3.07
C VAL A 18 0.83 -9.17 4.15
N HIS A 19 0.53 -7.88 3.98
CA HIS A 19 -0.59 -7.24 4.66
C HIS A 19 -1.52 -6.52 3.69
N ALA A 20 -2.81 -6.44 4.05
CA ALA A 20 -3.83 -5.68 3.34
C ALA A 20 -4.25 -4.39 4.07
N GLY A 21 -3.40 -3.90 4.98
CA GLY A 21 -3.56 -2.60 5.62
C GLY A 21 -3.83 -2.66 7.12
N ALA A 22 -3.37 -1.63 7.83
CA ALA A 22 -3.57 -1.44 9.26
C ALA A 22 -4.44 -0.21 9.56
N GLY A 23 -5.65 -0.44 10.05
CA GLY A 23 -6.71 0.55 10.17
C GLY A 23 -7.96 -0.04 10.81
N TYR A 24 -9.14 0.30 10.29
CA TYR A 24 -10.41 -0.31 10.71
C TYR A 24 -11.02 -1.16 9.59
N HIS A 25 -11.08 -2.47 9.82
CA HIS A 25 -11.76 -3.44 8.97
C HIS A 25 -13.08 -3.84 9.63
N ASN A 26 -14.21 -3.60 8.97
CA ASN A 26 -15.50 -4.10 9.41
C ASN A 26 -15.47 -5.64 9.46
N PHE A 27 -16.13 -6.22 10.44
CA PHE A 27 -16.27 -7.66 10.63
C PHE A 27 -16.89 -8.35 9.41
N ASP A 28 -17.83 -7.70 8.72
CA ASP A 28 -18.48 -8.27 7.53
C ASP A 28 -17.51 -8.43 6.35
N ASN A 29 -16.54 -7.51 6.22
CA ASN A 29 -15.55 -7.53 5.15
C ASN A 29 -14.27 -8.29 5.52
N GLU A 30 -14.11 -8.71 6.77
CA GLU A 30 -12.92 -9.42 7.25
C GLU A 30 -12.57 -10.63 6.37
N SER A 31 -13.57 -11.43 6.02
CA SER A 31 -13.39 -12.60 5.16
C SER A 31 -12.83 -12.25 3.78
N LYS A 32 -13.24 -11.10 3.21
CA LYS A 32 -12.78 -10.61 1.90
C LYS A 32 -11.32 -10.15 1.96
N HIS A 33 -10.96 -9.42 3.01
CA HIS A 33 -9.57 -8.99 3.26
C HIS A 33 -8.64 -10.18 3.43
N LEU A 34 -9.01 -11.15 4.26
CA LEU A 34 -8.21 -12.36 4.47
C LEU A 34 -8.12 -13.21 3.19
N LEU A 35 -9.17 -13.23 2.37
CA LEU A 35 -9.13 -13.91 1.07
C LEU A 35 -8.16 -13.23 0.10
N ALA A 36 -8.16 -11.90 0.02
CA ALA A 36 -7.22 -11.13 -0.79
C ALA A 36 -5.77 -11.41 -0.35
N CYS A 37 -5.48 -11.36 0.95
CA CYS A 37 -4.16 -11.73 1.49
C CYS A 37 -3.76 -13.16 1.12
N LYS A 38 -4.68 -14.14 1.24
CA LYS A 38 -4.41 -15.54 0.86
C LYS A 38 -4.11 -15.71 -0.63
N HIS A 39 -4.78 -14.96 -1.51
CA HIS A 39 -4.52 -14.97 -2.94
C HIS A 39 -3.13 -14.39 -3.24
N ALA A 40 -2.78 -13.27 -2.61
CA ALA A 40 -1.49 -12.60 -2.78
C ALA A 40 -0.29 -13.49 -2.40
N VAL A 41 -0.32 -14.12 -1.21
CA VAL A 41 0.78 -15.03 -0.81
C VAL A 41 0.87 -16.27 -1.69
N ARG A 42 -0.26 -16.77 -2.20
CA ARG A 42 -0.28 -17.90 -3.15
C ARG A 42 0.36 -17.49 -4.48
N ALA A 43 0.02 -16.32 -5.00
CA ALA A 43 0.59 -15.80 -6.24
C ALA A 43 2.12 -15.67 -6.12
N GLY A 44 2.62 -15.04 -5.04
CA GLY A 44 4.06 -14.94 -4.79
C GLY A 44 4.74 -16.30 -4.61
N MET A 45 4.12 -17.22 -3.86
CA MET A 45 4.69 -18.55 -3.61
C MET A 45 4.79 -19.41 -4.87
N VAL A 46 3.92 -19.22 -5.86
CA VAL A 46 4.05 -19.89 -7.17
C VAL A 46 5.37 -19.51 -7.83
N PHE A 47 5.75 -18.23 -7.83
CA PHE A 47 7.02 -17.79 -8.40
C PHE A 47 8.21 -18.38 -7.65
N LEU A 48 8.21 -18.30 -6.32
CA LEU A 48 9.31 -18.82 -5.50
C LEU A 48 9.52 -20.33 -5.70
N ARG A 49 8.43 -21.11 -5.76
CA ARG A 49 8.50 -22.57 -5.99
C ARG A 49 9.05 -22.94 -7.36
N ASN A 50 8.89 -22.05 -8.35
CA ASN A 50 9.41 -22.23 -9.70
C ASN A 50 10.80 -21.59 -9.89
N GLY A 51 11.47 -21.16 -8.82
CA GLY A 51 12.82 -20.58 -8.88
C GLY A 51 12.87 -19.09 -9.21
N GLY A 52 11.73 -18.39 -9.13
CA GLY A 52 11.69 -16.93 -9.20
C GLY A 52 12.40 -16.27 -8.01
N THR A 53 12.76 -15.00 -8.18
CA THR A 53 13.45 -14.21 -7.16
C THR A 53 12.48 -13.67 -6.11
N ALA A 54 13.02 -13.20 -4.98
CA ALA A 54 12.21 -12.54 -3.95
C ALA A 54 11.51 -11.29 -4.50
N VAL A 55 12.16 -10.56 -5.42
CA VAL A 55 11.59 -9.37 -6.07
C VAL A 55 10.37 -9.75 -6.94
N ASP A 56 10.45 -10.84 -7.70
CA ASP A 56 9.33 -11.33 -8.51
C ASP A 56 8.13 -11.73 -7.65
N ALA A 57 8.40 -12.37 -6.51
CA ALA A 57 7.36 -12.78 -5.57
C ALA A 57 6.67 -11.57 -4.88
N VAL A 58 7.43 -10.54 -4.53
CA VAL A 58 6.89 -9.29 -3.97
C VAL A 58 6.03 -8.56 -5.01
N GLU A 59 6.53 -8.41 -6.23
CA GLU A 59 5.81 -7.75 -7.32
C GLU A 59 4.44 -8.39 -7.55
N ILE A 60 4.40 -9.71 -7.75
CA ILE A 60 3.13 -10.39 -8.06
C ILE A 60 2.18 -10.46 -6.86
N ALA A 61 2.71 -10.56 -5.63
CA ALA A 61 1.89 -10.55 -4.43
C ALA A 61 1.19 -9.19 -4.25
N ILE A 62 1.92 -8.09 -4.44
CA ILE A 62 1.35 -6.74 -4.33
C ILE A 62 0.43 -6.44 -5.52
N ALA A 63 0.77 -6.85 -6.74
CA ALA A 63 -0.11 -6.67 -7.89
C ALA A 63 -1.46 -7.40 -7.69
N SER A 64 -1.43 -8.59 -7.08
CA SER A 64 -2.65 -9.31 -6.69
C SER A 64 -3.48 -8.56 -5.63
N LEU A 65 -2.85 -7.76 -4.77
CA LEU A 65 -3.55 -6.90 -3.82
C LEU A 65 -4.09 -5.65 -4.52
N GLU A 66 -3.31 -4.99 -5.36
CA GLU A 66 -3.74 -3.82 -6.16
C GLU A 66 -4.95 -4.12 -7.06
N ASP A 67 -5.07 -5.34 -7.57
CA ASP A 67 -6.22 -5.79 -8.36
C ASP A 67 -7.46 -6.07 -7.49
N ALA A 68 -7.32 -6.16 -6.16
CA ALA A 68 -8.41 -6.44 -5.24
C ALA A 68 -9.21 -5.17 -4.91
N PRO A 69 -10.54 -5.13 -5.15
CA PRO A 69 -11.34 -3.93 -4.95
C PRO A 69 -11.50 -3.50 -3.48
N ILE A 70 -11.17 -4.39 -2.54
CA ILE A 70 -11.31 -4.16 -1.11
C ILE A 70 -10.11 -3.40 -0.51
N THR A 71 -8.98 -3.37 -1.19
CA THR A 71 -7.75 -2.75 -0.69
C THR A 71 -7.56 -1.34 -1.22
N ASN A 72 -6.98 -0.45 -0.42
CA ASN A 72 -6.65 0.91 -0.82
C ASN A 72 -5.32 0.98 -1.63
N ALA A 73 -5.27 0.26 -2.74
CA ALA A 73 -4.16 0.28 -3.71
C ALA A 73 -4.68 -0.14 -5.09
N GLY A 74 -4.05 0.35 -6.17
CA GLY A 74 -4.48 0.05 -7.55
C GLY A 74 -5.96 0.35 -7.77
N TYR A 75 -6.73 -0.65 -8.18
CA TYR A 75 -8.16 -0.57 -8.50
C TYR A 75 -9.05 -0.15 -7.32
N GLY A 76 -8.70 -0.50 -6.09
CA GLY A 76 -9.48 -0.15 -4.90
C GLY A 76 -9.08 1.17 -4.22
N SER A 77 -8.20 1.96 -4.86
CA SER A 77 -7.61 3.17 -4.28
C SER A 77 -8.63 4.24 -3.89
N ASN A 78 -8.33 4.95 -2.82
CA ASN A 78 -9.01 6.18 -2.44
C ASN A 78 -8.84 7.26 -3.52
N LEU A 79 -9.87 8.09 -3.67
CA LEU A 79 -9.89 9.13 -4.69
C LEU A 79 -9.34 10.46 -4.15
N THR A 80 -8.62 11.18 -5.01
CA THR A 80 -8.18 12.56 -4.79
C THR A 80 -9.38 13.52 -4.68
N ALA A 81 -9.15 14.77 -4.28
CA ALA A 81 -10.19 15.80 -4.27
C ALA A 81 -10.90 15.98 -5.64
N ARG A 82 -10.21 15.64 -6.75
CA ARG A 82 -10.78 15.68 -8.11
C ARG A 82 -11.52 14.40 -8.51
N GLY A 83 -11.60 13.39 -7.66
CA GLY A 83 -12.32 12.15 -7.93
C GLY A 83 -11.57 11.14 -8.79
N VAL A 84 -10.23 11.20 -8.81
CA VAL A 84 -9.39 10.22 -9.55
C VAL A 84 -8.43 9.48 -8.62
N VAL A 85 -7.80 8.42 -9.16
CA VAL A 85 -6.75 7.65 -8.48
C VAL A 85 -5.36 8.20 -8.78
N GLU A 86 -4.51 8.25 -7.77
CA GLU A 86 -3.06 8.47 -7.89
C GLU A 86 -2.33 7.47 -7.00
N GLY A 87 -1.52 6.59 -7.59
CA GLY A 87 -0.84 5.51 -6.88
C GLY A 87 0.55 5.88 -6.37
N ASP A 88 0.92 5.31 -5.23
CA ASP A 88 2.26 5.36 -4.64
C ASP A 88 2.76 3.93 -4.45
N ALA A 89 3.97 3.59 -4.90
CA ALA A 89 4.53 2.25 -4.71
C ALA A 89 6.06 2.23 -4.68
N SER A 90 6.63 1.23 -4.02
CA SER A 90 8.08 0.99 -3.98
C SER A 90 8.41 -0.48 -3.87
N ILE A 91 9.59 -0.85 -4.38
CA ILE A 91 10.21 -2.16 -4.22
C ILE A 91 11.69 -2.01 -3.88
N VAL A 92 12.19 -2.87 -3.00
CA VAL A 92 13.57 -2.90 -2.53
C VAL A 92 14.07 -4.33 -2.51
N ASP A 93 15.27 -4.58 -3.05
CA ASP A 93 15.89 -5.89 -3.09
C ASP A 93 16.89 -6.14 -1.93
N HIS A 94 17.47 -7.34 -1.93
CA HIS A 94 18.43 -7.82 -0.94
C HIS A 94 19.76 -7.06 -0.91
N PHE A 95 20.06 -6.22 -1.92
CA PHE A 95 21.22 -5.33 -1.92
C PHE A 95 20.85 -3.89 -1.53
N GLY A 96 19.59 -3.61 -1.22
CA GLY A 96 19.07 -2.28 -0.97
C GLY A 96 18.84 -1.45 -2.25
N ARG A 97 18.97 -2.06 -3.44
CA ARG A 97 18.61 -1.40 -4.70
C ARG A 97 17.08 -1.29 -4.75
N SER A 98 16.60 -0.18 -5.30
CA SER A 98 15.19 0.17 -5.20
C SER A 98 14.65 0.81 -6.46
N GLY A 99 13.33 0.74 -6.60
CA GLY A 99 12.55 1.48 -7.57
C GLY A 99 11.24 1.91 -6.93
N ALA A 100 10.80 3.13 -7.22
CA ALA A 100 9.60 3.70 -6.63
C ALA A 100 8.88 4.63 -7.60
N VAL A 101 7.58 4.79 -7.37
CA VAL A 101 6.74 5.77 -8.03
C VAL A 101 5.79 6.44 -7.05
N GLY A 102 5.48 7.71 -7.29
CA GLY A 102 4.58 8.49 -6.44
C GLY A 102 3.60 9.36 -7.22
N ALA A 103 2.40 9.49 -6.70
CA ALA A 103 1.29 10.23 -7.30
C ALA A 103 1.07 9.90 -8.79
N VAL A 104 1.26 8.64 -9.18
CA VAL A 104 1.19 8.25 -10.60
C VAL A 104 -0.28 8.04 -11.01
N PRO A 105 -0.76 8.72 -12.06
CA PRO A 105 -2.11 8.50 -12.58
C PRO A 105 -2.14 7.32 -13.58
N ASN A 106 -3.33 6.79 -13.85
CA ASN A 106 -3.64 5.87 -14.96
C ASN A 106 -2.90 4.52 -15.01
N VAL A 107 -2.02 4.21 -14.07
CA VAL A 107 -1.28 2.94 -14.03
C VAL A 107 -2.10 1.89 -13.30
N LYS A 108 -2.38 0.76 -13.96
CA LYS A 108 -3.17 -0.34 -13.37
C LYS A 108 -2.53 -0.88 -12.09
N ASN A 109 -1.23 -1.17 -12.15
CA ASN A 109 -0.47 -1.77 -11.07
C ASN A 109 0.78 -0.94 -10.73
N PRO A 110 0.69 0.06 -9.83
CA PRO A 110 1.83 0.90 -9.44
C PRO A 110 3.08 0.12 -9.04
N ILE A 111 2.96 -1.04 -8.39
CA ILE A 111 4.12 -1.86 -8.02
C ILE A 111 4.90 -2.38 -9.25
N MET A 112 4.22 -2.72 -10.34
CA MET A 112 4.88 -3.15 -11.57
C MET A 112 5.66 -2.00 -12.21
N LEU A 113 5.17 -0.77 -12.09
CA LEU A 113 5.92 0.41 -12.51
C LEU A 113 7.15 0.65 -11.63
N ALA A 114 6.99 0.56 -10.30
CA ALA A 114 8.12 0.62 -9.37
C ALA A 114 9.18 -0.47 -9.69
N ARG A 115 8.74 -1.68 -10.05
CA ARG A 115 9.61 -2.75 -10.54
C ARG A 115 10.35 -2.36 -11.82
N LYS A 116 9.69 -1.74 -12.80
CA LYS A 116 10.37 -1.27 -14.03
C LYS A 116 11.42 -0.21 -13.74
N VAL A 117 11.15 0.72 -12.82
CA VAL A 117 12.14 1.71 -12.36
C VAL A 117 13.34 0.98 -11.73
N TYR A 118 13.10 -0.01 -10.86
CA TYR A 118 14.14 -0.85 -10.26
C TYR A 118 14.98 -1.61 -11.29
N ASP A 119 14.34 -2.26 -12.27
CA ASP A 119 15.01 -3.06 -13.30
C ASP A 119 15.94 -2.20 -14.16
N GLN A 120 15.50 -0.97 -14.47
CA GLN A 120 16.32 -0.01 -15.20
C GLN A 120 17.45 0.54 -14.33
N ALA A 121 17.16 0.85 -13.07
CA ALA A 121 18.17 1.35 -12.13
C ALA A 121 19.29 0.34 -11.87
N SER A 122 18.94 -0.95 -11.88
CA SER A 122 19.88 -2.05 -11.68
C SER A 122 20.77 -2.33 -12.90
N LYS A 123 20.41 -1.83 -14.09
CA LYS A 123 21.22 -1.94 -15.31
C LYS A 123 22.03 -0.67 -15.46
N LEU A 124 23.31 -0.71 -15.09
CA LEU A 124 24.21 0.40 -15.38
C LEU A 124 24.37 0.53 -16.91
N PRO A 125 23.95 1.64 -17.53
CA PRO A 125 24.39 1.91 -18.89
C PRO A 125 25.92 2.06 -18.87
N GLY A 126 26.62 1.69 -19.94
CA GLY A 126 28.08 1.87 -20.07
C GLY A 126 28.54 3.34 -20.11
N ILE A 127 27.73 4.24 -19.57
CA ILE A 127 27.89 5.70 -19.51
C ILE A 127 27.74 6.09 -18.04
N ALA A 128 28.52 7.07 -17.58
CA ALA A 128 28.53 7.55 -16.20
C ALA A 128 27.27 8.37 -15.81
N ARG A 129 26.07 7.82 -16.03
CA ARG A 129 24.79 8.42 -15.63
C ARG A 129 24.14 7.53 -14.57
N VAL A 130 23.80 8.13 -13.43
CA VAL A 130 23.01 7.47 -12.39
C VAL A 130 21.55 7.39 -12.85
N PRO A 131 20.96 6.19 -12.97
CA PRO A 131 19.56 6.04 -13.31
C PRO A 131 18.65 6.49 -12.15
N PRO A 132 17.44 6.99 -12.43
CA PRO A 132 16.49 7.37 -11.37
C PRO A 132 16.00 6.13 -10.62
N ASN A 133 15.80 6.27 -9.31
CA ASN A 133 15.16 5.25 -8.47
C ASN A 133 13.74 5.65 -7.99
N LEU A 134 13.30 6.88 -8.25
CA LEU A 134 11.96 7.39 -7.95
C LEU A 134 11.49 8.29 -9.10
N LEU A 135 10.28 8.03 -9.61
CA LEU A 135 9.59 8.88 -10.59
C LEU A 135 8.21 9.28 -10.07
N VAL A 136 7.69 10.46 -10.42
CA VAL A 136 6.40 10.92 -9.91
C VAL A 136 5.52 11.55 -10.99
N GLY A 137 4.21 11.55 -10.75
CA GLY A 137 3.21 12.23 -11.58
C GLY A 137 3.22 11.78 -13.04
N GLU A 138 2.95 12.71 -13.95
CA GLU A 138 2.90 12.44 -15.40
C GLU A 138 4.21 11.89 -15.95
N GLY A 139 5.37 12.33 -15.45
CA GLY A 139 6.66 11.79 -15.89
C GLY A 139 6.83 10.29 -15.56
N ALA A 140 6.20 9.82 -14.48
CA ALA A 140 6.13 8.38 -14.19
C ALA A 140 5.15 7.65 -15.12
N ALA A 141 4.04 8.29 -15.51
CA ALA A 141 3.08 7.73 -16.46
C ALA A 141 3.67 7.62 -17.89
N ASP A 142 4.41 8.63 -18.34
CA ASP A 142 5.16 8.62 -19.61
C ASP A 142 6.19 7.49 -19.62
N PHE A 143 6.89 7.32 -18.50
CA PHE A 143 7.84 6.23 -18.32
C PHE A 143 7.15 4.87 -18.35
N ALA A 144 5.99 4.74 -17.72
CA ALA A 144 5.17 3.53 -17.72
C ALA A 144 4.77 3.14 -19.14
N TRP A 145 4.25 4.10 -19.91
CA TRP A 145 3.90 3.92 -21.32
C TRP A 145 5.10 3.44 -22.15
N SER A 146 6.24 4.14 -22.02
CA SER A 146 7.48 3.82 -22.76
C SER A 146 8.07 2.45 -22.43
N ASN A 147 7.72 1.88 -21.27
CA ASN A 147 8.22 0.59 -20.79
C ASN A 147 7.17 -0.54 -20.83
N GLY A 148 6.03 -0.32 -21.51
CA GLY A 148 4.99 -1.33 -21.70
C GLY A 148 4.26 -1.72 -20.41
N VAL A 149 4.17 -0.80 -19.44
CA VAL A 149 3.30 -0.96 -18.27
C VAL A 149 1.87 -0.60 -18.68
N VAL A 150 0.89 -1.35 -18.17
CA VAL A 150 -0.52 -1.18 -18.55
C VAL A 150 -1.07 0.15 -18.02
N ILE A 151 -1.45 1.02 -18.95
CA ILE A 151 -2.17 2.27 -18.71
C ILE A 151 -3.66 2.06 -18.99
N VAL A 152 -4.52 2.57 -18.11
CA VAL A 152 -5.98 2.47 -18.19
C VAL A 152 -6.63 3.83 -17.93
N SER A 153 -7.88 4.02 -18.36
CA SER A 153 -8.63 5.23 -18.01
C SER A 153 -8.87 5.32 -16.51
N ASP A 154 -9.08 6.54 -16.02
CA ASP A 154 -9.39 6.79 -14.60
C ASP A 154 -10.61 5.98 -14.13
N GLU A 155 -11.65 5.87 -14.96
CA GLU A 155 -12.89 5.15 -14.62
C GLU A 155 -12.67 3.67 -14.34
N LEU A 156 -11.71 3.02 -15.02
CA LEU A 156 -11.39 1.61 -14.81
C LEU A 156 -10.59 1.36 -13.52
N LEU A 157 -10.06 2.41 -12.90
CA LEU A 157 -9.36 2.35 -11.61
C LEU A 157 -10.27 2.65 -10.42
N ILE A 158 -11.54 2.98 -10.65
CA ILE A 158 -12.45 3.43 -9.60
C ILE A 158 -13.48 2.34 -9.31
N THR A 159 -13.42 1.76 -8.12
CA THR A 159 -14.47 0.86 -7.65
C THR A 159 -15.72 1.63 -7.23
N PRO A 160 -16.92 1.01 -7.31
CA PRO A 160 -18.14 1.62 -6.80
C PRO A 160 -18.04 2.03 -5.32
N SER A 161 -17.40 1.20 -4.48
CA SER A 161 -17.21 1.48 -3.06
C SER A 161 -16.24 2.64 -2.78
N ALA A 162 -15.16 2.79 -3.58
CA ALA A 162 -14.28 3.95 -3.47
C ALA A 162 -15.00 5.24 -3.91
N HIS A 163 -15.79 5.16 -4.97
CA HIS A 163 -16.57 6.30 -5.45
C HIS A 163 -17.64 6.73 -4.43
N GLU A 164 -18.31 5.79 -3.77
CA GLU A 164 -19.30 6.10 -2.72
C GLU A 164 -18.65 6.81 -1.53
N ARG A 165 -17.53 6.27 -1.01
CA ARG A 165 -16.76 6.92 0.08
C ARG A 165 -16.32 8.34 -0.30
N TRP A 166 -15.88 8.54 -1.54
CA TRP A 166 -15.52 9.87 -2.04
C TRP A 166 -16.71 10.84 -2.07
N ARG A 167 -17.89 10.39 -2.49
CA ARG A 167 -19.11 11.22 -2.47
C ARG A 167 -19.46 11.64 -1.04
N SER A 168 -19.42 10.71 -0.09
CA SER A 168 -19.68 10.99 1.33
C SER A 168 -18.72 12.04 1.89
N TRP A 169 -17.40 11.86 1.70
CA TRP A 169 -16.42 12.86 2.17
C TRP A 169 -16.57 14.21 1.49
N LYS A 170 -16.86 14.23 0.18
CA LYS A 170 -17.07 15.49 -0.53
C LYS A 170 -18.28 16.24 0.02
N GLN A 171 -19.35 15.53 0.35
CA GLN A 171 -20.53 16.10 0.99
C GLN A 171 -20.20 16.63 2.40
N GLU A 172 -19.54 15.81 3.24
CA GLU A 172 -19.14 16.22 4.59
C GLU A 172 -18.26 17.48 4.60
N ILE A 173 -17.29 17.57 3.68
CA ILE A 173 -16.44 18.76 3.52
C ILE A 173 -17.27 19.97 3.10
N THR A 174 -18.17 19.80 2.13
CA THR A 174 -19.05 20.90 1.65
C THR A 174 -19.97 21.40 2.78
N ASP A 175 -20.53 20.48 3.56
CA ASP A 175 -21.39 20.80 4.70
C ASP A 175 -20.61 21.55 5.80
N TRP A 176 -19.39 21.10 6.09
CA TRP A 176 -18.49 21.75 7.04
C TRP A 176 -18.08 23.16 6.58
N GLU A 177 -17.68 23.32 5.32
CA GLU A 177 -17.34 24.62 4.73
C GLU A 177 -18.53 25.58 4.80
N THR A 178 -19.74 25.09 4.50
CA THR A 178 -20.98 25.88 4.55
C THR A 178 -21.29 26.34 5.98
N GLN A 179 -21.06 25.49 6.99
CA GLN A 179 -21.31 25.82 8.40
C GLN A 179 -20.25 26.77 8.99
N ASN A 180 -19.01 26.69 8.51
CA ASN A 180 -17.89 27.44 9.07
C ASN A 180 -17.55 28.73 8.29
N THR A 181 -18.17 28.98 7.14
CA THR A 181 -17.97 30.23 6.39
C THR A 181 -18.82 31.35 6.97
N THR A 182 -18.21 32.22 7.80
CA THR A 182 -18.70 33.59 8.02
C THR A 182 -18.45 34.43 6.76
N THR A 183 -19.36 35.34 6.46
CA THR A 183 -19.51 36.06 5.17
C THR A 183 -18.32 36.92 4.71
N GLU A 184 -17.19 36.96 5.44
CA GLU A 184 -16.09 37.91 5.18
C GLU A 184 -14.80 37.30 4.61
N GLU A 185 -14.64 35.98 4.54
CA GLU A 185 -13.39 35.39 4.01
C GLU A 185 -13.65 34.38 2.89
N ARG A 186 -14.27 34.84 1.79
CA ARG A 186 -14.11 34.18 0.48
C ARG A 186 -12.75 34.53 -0.12
N HIS A 187 -11.67 34.18 0.57
CA HIS A 187 -10.35 34.10 -0.04
C HIS A 187 -10.12 32.64 -0.42
N ASP A 188 -10.10 32.34 -1.72
CA ASP A 188 -9.61 31.06 -2.21
C ASP A 188 -8.14 30.91 -1.75
N PRO A 189 -7.83 29.97 -0.83
CA PRO A 189 -6.47 29.76 -0.32
C PRO A 189 -5.48 29.40 -1.44
N TRP A 190 -5.99 28.98 -2.60
CA TRP A 190 -5.24 28.53 -3.76
C TRP A 190 -5.08 29.59 -4.85
N THR A 191 -5.73 30.75 -4.72
CA THR A 191 -5.34 31.94 -5.49
C THR A 191 -4.11 32.62 -4.90
N ARG A 192 -2.95 31.94 -4.96
CA ARG A 192 -1.69 32.68 -4.99
C ARG A 192 -1.71 33.51 -6.27
N ARG A 193 -1.79 34.84 -6.13
CA ARG A 193 -1.50 35.76 -7.24
C ARG A 193 -0.21 35.29 -7.90
N CYS A 194 -0.22 35.09 -9.22
CA CYS A 194 1.02 34.94 -9.97
C CYS A 194 1.90 36.15 -9.62
N VAL A 195 2.96 35.93 -8.86
CA VAL A 195 4.04 36.90 -8.78
C VAL A 195 4.84 36.66 -10.04
N ASP A 196 4.61 37.52 -11.04
CA ASP A 196 5.36 37.50 -12.28
C ASP A 196 6.86 37.62 -11.95
N PRO A 197 7.74 36.67 -12.34
CA PRO A 197 9.14 36.67 -11.92
C PRO A 197 9.99 37.81 -12.51
N VAL A 198 9.40 38.80 -13.20
CA VAL A 198 10.14 39.83 -13.95
C VAL A 198 9.58 41.24 -13.74
N VAL A 199 9.37 41.68 -12.50
CA VAL A 199 9.21 43.14 -12.24
C VAL A 199 10.01 43.60 -11.02
N GLY A 200 11.31 43.32 -11.05
CA GLY A 200 12.31 44.06 -10.28
C GLY A 200 12.99 45.09 -11.20
N ARG A 201 12.57 46.37 -11.09
CA ARG A 201 13.04 47.55 -11.84
C ARG A 201 12.50 47.67 -13.27
N VAL A 202 11.43 48.45 -13.43
CA VAL A 202 11.39 49.73 -14.15
C VAL A 202 10.08 50.40 -13.72
N GLY A 203 10.15 51.61 -13.17
CA GLY A 203 8.96 52.37 -12.82
C GLY A 203 8.10 52.66 -14.05
N ARG A 204 6.80 52.36 -13.98
CA ARG A 204 5.76 52.82 -14.91
C ARG A 204 4.47 53.03 -14.11
N THR A 205 4.01 54.28 -13.99
CA THR A 205 2.89 54.80 -14.78
C THR A 205 1.73 53.82 -14.94
N PHE A 206 0.62 54.18 -14.27
CA PHE A 206 -0.76 53.77 -14.49
C PHE A 206 -1.00 53.00 -15.81
N CYS A 207 -1.47 51.76 -15.72
CA CYS A 207 -2.05 51.05 -16.86
C CYS A 207 -3.54 50.78 -16.59
N ASP A 208 -4.30 51.28 -17.55
CA ASP A 208 -5.74 51.44 -17.66
C ASP A 208 -6.53 50.12 -17.54
N TYR A 209 -7.66 50.18 -16.83
CA TYR A 209 -8.64 49.09 -16.66
C TYR A 209 -9.41 48.75 -17.97
N ASN A 210 -9.04 49.38 -19.09
CA ASN A 210 -9.75 49.32 -20.37
C ASN A 210 -9.16 48.36 -21.41
N LEU A 211 -8.06 47.66 -21.11
CA LEU A 211 -7.45 46.73 -22.08
C LEU A 211 -8.21 45.39 -22.19
N GLN A 212 -8.75 44.87 -21.08
CA GLN A 212 -9.56 43.65 -21.11
C GLN A 212 -10.87 43.83 -21.90
N ALA A 213 -11.48 45.01 -21.87
CA ALA A 213 -12.68 45.32 -22.65
C ALA A 213 -12.39 45.39 -24.16
N LYS A 214 -11.22 45.94 -24.55
CA LYS A 214 -10.80 46.00 -25.96
C LYS A 214 -10.45 44.63 -26.54
N VAL A 215 -9.73 43.79 -25.78
CA VAL A 215 -9.38 42.43 -26.21
C VAL A 215 -10.64 41.57 -26.37
N LYS A 216 -11.63 41.73 -25.48
CA LYS A 216 -12.91 41.00 -25.55
C LYS A 216 -13.78 41.46 -26.73
N ALA A 217 -13.69 42.73 -27.13
CA ALA A 217 -14.36 43.27 -28.31
C ALA A 217 -13.69 42.83 -29.63
N GLU A 218 -12.35 42.75 -29.69
CA GLU A 218 -11.64 42.21 -30.86
C GLU A 218 -11.84 40.70 -31.04
N LEU A 219 -11.90 39.92 -29.96
CA LEU A 219 -12.20 38.48 -30.01
C LEU A 219 -13.64 38.16 -30.43
N ALA A 220 -14.58 39.07 -30.18
CA ALA A 220 -15.95 38.96 -30.69
C ALA A 220 -16.02 39.30 -32.20
N SER A 221 -15.25 40.29 -32.64
CA SER A 221 -15.12 40.69 -34.06
C SER A 221 -14.50 39.58 -34.94
N MET A 222 -13.59 38.77 -34.38
CA MET A 222 -12.98 37.65 -35.13
C MET A 222 -13.88 36.41 -35.26
N HIS A 223 -14.91 36.25 -34.42
CA HIS A 223 -15.87 35.15 -34.55
C HIS A 223 -16.97 35.41 -35.61
N ASP A 224 -17.27 36.68 -35.93
CA ASP A 224 -18.21 37.03 -37.00
C ASP A 224 -17.59 36.97 -38.41
N ALA A 225 -16.26 36.85 -38.52
CA ALA A 225 -15.54 36.86 -39.80
C ALA A 225 -15.27 35.47 -40.41
N VAL A 226 -15.71 34.38 -39.76
CA VAL A 226 -15.47 33.00 -40.23
C VAL A 226 -16.75 32.33 -40.80
N GLU A 227 -17.91 32.96 -40.71
CA GLU A 227 -19.17 32.41 -41.28
C GLU A 227 -19.51 32.86 -42.71
N THR A 228 -18.61 33.55 -43.43
CA THR A 228 -18.90 33.97 -44.82
C THR A 228 -17.77 33.70 -45.82
N SER A 229 -17.23 32.50 -45.86
CA SER A 229 -16.77 31.91 -47.13
C SER A 229 -16.57 30.41 -46.98
N GLU A 230 -17.41 29.61 -47.65
CA GLU A 230 -16.93 28.57 -48.58
C GLU A 230 -18.11 27.89 -49.26
N THR A 231 -18.25 28.23 -50.54
CA THR A 231 -19.02 27.53 -51.55
C THR A 231 -18.30 26.24 -51.95
N ALA A 232 -19.02 25.12 -51.86
CA ALA A 232 -19.01 23.95 -52.76
C ALA A 232 -17.67 23.42 -53.31
N ASP A 233 -17.27 22.22 -52.85
CA ASP A 233 -17.03 21.13 -53.80
C ASP A 233 -17.33 19.74 -53.18
N ARG A 234 -17.78 18.84 -54.06
CA ARG A 234 -18.37 17.52 -53.82
C ARG A 234 -17.33 16.44 -53.57
N SER A 235 -17.60 15.55 -52.61
CA SER A 235 -17.41 14.10 -52.80
C SER A 235 -18.29 13.32 -51.83
N GLN A 236 -18.89 12.25 -52.37
CA GLN A 236 -19.94 11.40 -51.81
C GLN A 236 -19.45 10.55 -50.63
N ASP A 237 -20.32 10.27 -49.64
CA ASP A 237 -20.93 8.94 -49.53
C ASP A 237 -21.89 8.78 -48.32
N LEU A 238 -23.08 8.28 -48.67
CA LEU A 238 -24.03 7.42 -47.95
C LEU A 238 -24.58 7.84 -46.57
N THR A 239 -25.88 8.16 -46.58
CA THR A 239 -26.79 8.26 -45.44
C THR A 239 -27.40 6.89 -45.09
N MET A 240 -27.75 6.66 -43.83
CA MET A 240 -29.09 6.23 -43.37
C MET A 240 -29.17 6.16 -41.84
N ASP A 241 -30.21 6.80 -41.29
CA ASP A 241 -30.75 6.69 -39.94
C ASP A 241 -31.05 5.22 -39.54
N ASP A 242 -30.85 4.88 -38.26
CA ASP A 242 -31.95 4.59 -37.31
C ASP A 242 -31.46 4.00 -35.96
N GLN A 243 -31.93 4.63 -34.88
CA GLN A 243 -32.34 4.09 -33.56
C GLN A 243 -31.59 4.46 -32.24
N PRO A 244 -32.33 4.97 -31.23
CA PRO A 244 -31.88 5.20 -29.85
C PRO A 244 -32.23 4.02 -28.93
N HIS A 245 -31.25 3.31 -28.37
CA HIS A 245 -31.51 2.19 -27.44
C HIS A 245 -30.39 1.94 -26.40
N ILE A 246 -30.00 2.95 -25.61
CA ILE A 246 -29.12 2.70 -24.43
C ILE A 246 -29.72 3.23 -23.12
N GLU A 247 -30.57 4.26 -23.16
CA GLU A 247 -31.12 4.87 -21.94
C GLU A 247 -32.26 4.08 -21.27
N LYS A 248 -32.98 3.23 -22.02
CA LYS A 248 -34.07 2.40 -21.46
C LYS A 248 -33.60 1.11 -20.75
N ILE A 249 -32.34 0.71 -20.95
CA ILE A 249 -31.79 -0.51 -20.31
C ILE A 249 -31.40 -0.21 -18.85
N PHE A 250 -30.93 1.01 -18.56
CA PHE A 250 -30.56 1.42 -17.20
C PHE A 250 -31.76 1.68 -16.29
N GLN A 251 -32.86 2.22 -16.82
CA GLN A 251 -34.05 2.52 -16.02
C GLN A 251 -34.79 1.24 -15.57
N CYS A 252 -34.87 0.21 -16.43
CA CYS A 252 -35.68 -0.98 -16.17
C CYS A 252 -35.02 -1.98 -15.18
N ALA A 253 -33.70 -1.88 -14.96
CA ALA A 253 -32.99 -2.64 -13.94
C ALA A 253 -33.12 -2.02 -12.53
N TYR A 254 -33.46 -0.74 -12.45
CA TYR A 254 -33.55 0.02 -11.20
C TYR A 254 -34.88 -0.18 -10.46
N GLU A 255 -35.97 -0.52 -11.17
CA GLU A 255 -37.32 -0.64 -10.60
C GLU A 255 -37.70 -2.07 -10.14
N LYS A 256 -36.80 -3.07 -10.27
CA LYS A 256 -37.10 -4.48 -9.96
C LYS A 256 -36.55 -5.03 -8.63
N THR A 257 -36.00 -4.20 -7.77
CA THR A 257 -35.42 -4.66 -6.48
C THR A 257 -36.00 -4.01 -5.22
N HIS A 258 -37.03 -3.17 -5.32
CA HIS A 258 -37.63 -2.53 -4.15
C HIS A 258 -39.14 -2.80 -4.08
N SER A 259 -39.50 -3.91 -3.42
CA SER A 259 -40.80 -4.07 -2.79
C SER A 259 -40.59 -4.31 -1.29
N GLU A 260 -40.94 -3.28 -0.52
CA GLU A 260 -41.49 -3.29 0.84
C GLU A 260 -40.61 -3.73 2.01
N GLU A 261 -40.26 -2.75 2.88
CA GLU A 261 -40.58 -2.78 4.32
C GLU A 261 -40.36 -1.37 4.93
N GLU A 262 -41.45 -0.69 5.28
CA GLU A 262 -41.44 0.57 6.06
C GLU A 262 -41.26 0.27 7.54
N VAL A 263 -40.22 0.84 8.17
CA VAL A 263 -40.13 0.96 9.63
C VAL A 263 -39.97 2.43 9.98
N ASN A 264 -40.94 2.91 10.76
CA ASN A 264 -41.10 4.27 11.22
C ASN A 264 -40.35 4.45 12.55
N GLU A 265 -39.28 5.26 12.59
CA GLU A 265 -38.65 5.66 13.85
C GLU A 265 -38.39 7.18 13.92
N SER A 266 -38.95 7.74 14.99
CA SER A 266 -38.92 9.15 15.40
C SER A 266 -37.53 9.60 15.88
N LYS A 267 -37.10 10.79 15.42
CA LYS A 267 -35.85 11.45 15.86
C LYS A 267 -35.95 11.99 17.30
N PRO A 268 -34.94 11.79 18.17
CA PRO A 268 -34.74 12.67 19.32
C PRO A 268 -33.74 13.79 18.98
N HIS A 269 -34.06 14.99 19.44
CA HIS A 269 -33.15 16.12 19.47
C HIS A 269 -32.06 15.90 20.53
N HIS A 270 -30.78 16.03 20.15
CA HIS A 270 -29.72 16.26 21.13
C HIS A 270 -28.77 17.39 20.72
N ASN A 271 -28.65 18.31 21.67
CA ASN A 271 -27.85 19.52 21.67
C ASN A 271 -26.57 19.18 22.44
N GLY A 272 -25.38 19.37 21.86
CA GLY A 272 -24.13 19.18 22.58
C GLY A 272 -22.91 19.19 21.67
N LYS A 273 -22.00 20.12 21.92
CA LYS A 273 -20.73 20.30 21.23
C LYS A 273 -19.86 19.02 21.36
N GLU A 274 -19.56 18.38 20.24
CA GLU A 274 -18.54 17.33 20.17
C GLU A 274 -17.41 17.73 19.21
N THR A 275 -16.19 17.56 19.72
CA THR A 275 -14.92 17.73 19.02
C THR A 275 -14.80 16.74 17.87
N VAL A 276 -14.43 17.25 16.70
CA VAL A 276 -14.31 16.54 15.41
C VAL A 276 -13.50 15.25 15.56
N SER A 277 -14.22 14.13 15.65
CA SER A 277 -13.70 12.79 15.41
C SER A 277 -14.22 12.34 14.06
N THR A 278 -13.32 11.85 13.21
CA THR A 278 -13.62 11.21 11.92
C THR A 278 -14.38 9.90 12.15
N ALA A 279 -15.66 10.03 12.49
CA ALA A 279 -16.63 8.95 12.45
C ALA A 279 -17.45 9.12 11.17
N CYS A 280 -17.07 8.43 10.10
CA CYS A 280 -17.99 8.22 8.99
C CYS A 280 -19.18 7.43 9.54
N GLY A 281 -20.32 8.09 9.66
CA GLY A 281 -21.59 7.47 10.03
C GLY A 281 -22.09 6.57 8.90
N ASN A 282 -21.73 5.28 8.99
CA ASN A 282 -22.44 4.09 8.49
C ASN A 282 -21.44 2.94 8.32
N GLY A 283 -21.34 2.03 9.32
CA GLY A 283 -20.86 0.63 9.25
C GLY A 283 -19.74 0.16 8.29
N GLY A 284 -18.97 1.03 7.64
CA GLY A 284 -18.05 0.71 6.57
C GLY A 284 -16.60 0.59 7.02
N ASP A 285 -15.76 0.01 6.17
CA ASP A 285 -14.32 -0.05 6.39
C ASP A 285 -13.72 1.37 6.34
N ALA A 286 -12.96 1.76 7.37
CA ALA A 286 -12.16 2.98 7.38
C ALA A 286 -10.70 2.61 7.14
N ILE A 287 -10.44 2.18 5.90
CA ILE A 287 -9.12 1.75 5.41
C ILE A 287 -8.38 2.99 4.93
N THR A 288 -7.40 3.43 5.73
CA THR A 288 -6.45 4.50 5.40
C THR A 288 -5.17 3.96 4.74
N ASP A 289 -5.22 2.71 4.28
CA ASP A 289 -4.08 1.83 4.46
C ASP A 289 -3.30 1.51 3.19
N THR A 290 -2.08 1.02 3.41
CA THR A 290 -1.13 0.56 2.39
C THR A 290 -1.20 -0.96 2.32
N VAL A 291 -0.98 -1.54 1.16
CA VAL A 291 -0.71 -2.98 1.02
C VAL A 291 0.80 -3.20 0.91
N GLY A 292 1.31 -4.30 1.44
CA GLY A 292 2.74 -4.56 1.44
C GLY A 292 3.07 -6.04 1.45
N ALA A 293 4.25 -6.37 0.94
CA ALA A 293 4.76 -7.74 0.88
C ALA A 293 6.24 -7.80 1.20
N ILE A 294 6.65 -8.90 1.84
CA ILE A 294 8.05 -9.28 2.05
C ILE A 294 8.21 -10.73 1.59
N ALA A 295 9.25 -11.02 0.82
CA ALA A 295 9.54 -12.38 0.36
C ALA A 295 11.00 -12.76 0.60
N ILE A 296 11.24 -14.05 0.81
CA ILE A 296 12.56 -14.68 0.83
C ILE A 296 12.57 -15.76 -0.24
N ASP A 297 13.52 -15.70 -1.17
CA ASP A 297 13.68 -16.74 -2.18
C ASP A 297 14.53 -17.92 -1.72
N ARG A 298 14.60 -18.97 -2.56
CA ARG A 298 15.37 -20.19 -2.27
C ARG A 298 16.88 -19.98 -2.20
N TYR A 299 17.36 -18.78 -2.52
CA TYR A 299 18.77 -18.42 -2.41
C TYR A 299 19.04 -17.68 -1.09
N GLY A 300 18.01 -17.44 -0.28
CA GLY A 300 18.08 -16.69 0.97
C GLY A 300 18.03 -15.18 0.78
N ASN A 301 17.73 -14.69 -0.43
CA ASN A 301 17.62 -13.26 -0.69
C ASN A 301 16.27 -12.75 -0.21
N ILE A 302 16.27 -11.61 0.49
CA ILE A 302 15.07 -10.92 0.94
C ILE A 302 14.69 -9.78 -0.03
N ALA A 303 13.40 -9.53 -0.21
CA ALA A 303 12.90 -8.33 -0.90
C ALA A 303 11.62 -7.85 -0.22
N ALA A 304 11.31 -6.57 -0.37
CA ALA A 304 10.09 -5.99 0.16
C ALA A 304 9.52 -4.92 -0.77
N GLY A 305 8.21 -4.68 -0.65
CA GLY A 305 7.52 -3.63 -1.39
C GLY A 305 6.24 -3.19 -0.72
N SER A 306 5.78 -2.01 -1.10
CA SER A 306 4.52 -1.41 -0.63
C SER A 306 3.80 -0.72 -1.78
N SER A 307 2.47 -0.64 -1.70
CA SER A 307 1.62 0.12 -2.62
C SER A 307 0.42 0.73 -1.91
N SER A 308 0.01 1.94 -2.29
CA SER A 308 -1.13 2.65 -1.69
C SER A 308 -1.77 3.64 -2.66
N GLY A 309 -3.09 3.82 -2.55
CA GLY A 309 -3.83 4.93 -3.14
C GLY A 309 -3.74 6.23 -2.33
N GLY A 310 -3.20 6.18 -1.11
CA GLY A 310 -3.10 7.31 -0.19
C GLY A 310 -4.40 7.63 0.55
N ILE A 311 -4.44 8.80 1.18
CA ILE A 311 -5.61 9.27 1.94
C ILE A 311 -6.72 9.73 1.00
N GLY A 312 -7.97 9.56 1.45
CA GLY A 312 -9.13 10.11 0.77
C GLY A 312 -9.10 11.62 0.64
N MET A 313 -9.67 12.14 -0.45
CA MET A 313 -9.74 13.57 -0.73
C MET A 313 -8.36 14.26 -0.77
N LYS A 314 -7.27 13.50 -0.92
CA LYS A 314 -5.93 14.08 -1.01
C LYS A 314 -5.85 15.10 -2.14
N HIS A 315 -5.05 16.14 -1.91
CA HIS A 315 -4.64 17.02 -3.00
C HIS A 315 -3.85 16.19 -4.02
N ARG A 316 -4.07 16.46 -5.32
CA ARG A 316 -3.30 15.81 -6.39
C ARG A 316 -1.82 16.08 -6.23
N GLY A 317 -0.99 15.08 -6.49
CA GLY A 317 0.45 15.17 -6.29
C GLY A 317 0.90 14.92 -4.84
N ARG A 318 -0.02 14.64 -3.89
CA ARG A 318 0.37 14.17 -2.55
C ARG A 318 0.94 12.76 -2.66
N VAL A 319 2.21 12.64 -2.30
CA VAL A 319 2.96 11.38 -2.24
C VAL A 319 3.02 10.89 -0.79
N GLY A 320 2.63 9.64 -0.57
CA GLY A 320 2.67 8.99 0.74
C GLY A 320 3.89 8.07 0.96
N PRO A 321 3.99 7.45 2.15
CA PRO A 321 5.07 6.53 2.52
C PRO A 321 5.37 5.42 1.53
N ALA A 322 4.35 4.88 0.84
CA ALA A 322 4.50 3.74 -0.05
C ALA A 322 5.48 4.02 -1.21
N ALA A 323 5.66 5.28 -1.61
CA ALA A 323 6.64 5.70 -2.62
C ALA A 323 8.03 6.02 -2.03
N LEU A 324 8.15 6.11 -0.71
CA LEU A 324 9.34 6.63 -0.04
C LEU A 324 10.16 5.48 0.59
N ILE A 325 11.33 5.22 0.01
CA ILE A 325 12.27 4.21 0.49
C ILE A 325 12.78 4.57 1.89
N GLY A 326 12.83 3.60 2.80
CA GLY A 326 13.17 3.79 4.21
C GLY A 326 12.00 4.28 5.08
N ILE A 327 10.91 4.74 4.47
CA ILE A 327 9.74 5.23 5.17
C ILE A 327 8.60 4.20 5.10
N GLY A 328 8.13 3.87 3.89
CA GLY A 328 7.11 2.85 3.68
C GLY A 328 7.67 1.44 3.63
N THR A 329 8.79 1.27 2.92
CA THR A 329 9.47 0.00 2.68
C THR A 329 10.96 0.14 2.99
N HIS A 330 11.53 -0.79 3.74
CA HIS A 330 12.97 -0.84 3.98
C HIS A 330 13.50 -2.27 3.99
N VAL A 331 14.74 -2.44 3.52
CA VAL A 331 15.50 -3.70 3.57
C VAL A 331 16.90 -3.38 4.07
N ILE A 332 17.33 -4.07 5.11
CA ILE A 332 18.70 -4.15 5.58
C ILE A 332 19.34 -5.37 4.90
N PRO A 333 20.29 -5.16 3.97
CA PRO A 333 21.02 -6.23 3.29
C PRO A 333 21.82 -7.11 4.26
N VAL A 334 22.19 -8.29 3.80
CA VAL A 334 23.16 -9.12 4.50
C VAL A 334 24.53 -8.43 4.47
N ASP A 335 25.12 -8.23 5.65
CA ASP A 335 26.54 -7.88 5.75
C ASP A 335 27.38 -9.15 5.49
N PRO A 336 28.32 -9.14 4.52
CA PRO A 336 29.22 -10.26 4.29
C PRO A 336 30.07 -10.65 5.52
N ALA A 337 30.28 -9.71 6.45
CA ALA A 337 30.99 -9.94 7.71
C ALA A 337 30.11 -10.53 8.82
N ASP A 338 28.78 -10.53 8.67
CA ASP A 338 27.87 -11.10 9.65
C ASP A 338 27.85 -12.64 9.55
N PRO A 339 28.32 -13.37 10.58
CA PRO A 339 28.29 -14.83 10.58
C PRO A 339 26.87 -15.39 10.53
N ASP A 340 25.85 -14.66 11.00
CA ASP A 340 24.45 -15.11 11.01
C ASP A 340 23.72 -14.82 9.69
N GLN A 341 24.39 -14.10 8.78
CA GLN A 341 23.87 -13.70 7.48
C GLN A 341 22.47 -13.06 7.59
N THR A 342 22.35 -12.15 8.57
CA THR A 342 21.10 -11.51 8.94
C THR A 342 20.67 -10.54 7.85
N ALA A 343 19.41 -10.65 7.46
CA ALA A 343 18.74 -9.65 6.65
C ALA A 343 17.39 -9.32 7.29
N VAL A 344 16.98 -8.06 7.22
CA VAL A 344 15.70 -7.63 7.77
C VAL A 344 14.97 -6.78 6.74
N ALA A 345 13.67 -7.00 6.60
CA ALA A 345 12.82 -6.10 5.82
C ALA A 345 11.60 -5.67 6.62
N SER A 346 11.15 -4.43 6.42
CA SER A 346 9.98 -3.87 7.08
C SER A 346 9.11 -3.12 6.08
N VAL A 347 7.80 -3.30 6.22
CA VAL A 347 6.77 -2.54 5.51
C VAL A 347 5.76 -1.96 6.50
N THR A 348 5.19 -0.81 6.17
CA THR A 348 4.33 -0.05 7.08
C THR A 348 3.00 0.37 6.45
N SER A 349 1.99 0.55 7.30
CA SER A 349 0.66 1.05 6.94
C SER A 349 0.13 1.96 8.05
N GLY A 350 -0.70 2.94 7.70
CA GLY A 350 -1.37 3.84 8.66
C GLY A 350 -1.26 5.31 8.26
N THR A 351 -1.16 6.20 9.24
CA THR A 351 -1.12 7.65 9.04
C THR A 351 0.17 8.07 8.35
N GLY A 352 0.08 8.35 7.05
CA GLY A 352 1.26 8.50 6.20
C GLY A 352 2.24 9.61 6.62
N GLU A 353 1.70 10.76 7.04
CA GLU A 353 2.47 11.93 7.46
C GLU A 353 3.31 11.64 8.73
N HIS A 354 2.78 10.83 9.64
CA HIS A 354 3.48 10.43 10.85
C HIS A 354 4.51 9.33 10.58
N ILE A 355 4.16 8.36 9.72
CA ILE A 355 5.09 7.33 9.24
C ILE A 355 6.31 7.98 8.58
N ALA A 356 6.09 9.02 7.76
CA ALA A 356 7.16 9.80 7.14
C ALA A 356 8.03 10.54 8.15
N SER A 357 7.41 11.23 9.10
CA SER A 357 8.11 12.02 10.12
C SER A 357 8.98 11.17 11.07
N THR A 358 8.69 9.88 11.18
CA THR A 358 9.35 8.93 12.09
C THR A 358 10.25 7.92 11.36
N MET A 359 10.31 8.01 10.03
CA MET A 359 11.03 7.06 9.16
C MET A 359 10.72 5.59 9.49
N ALA A 360 9.44 5.31 9.71
CA ALA A 360 9.03 4.15 10.50
C ALA A 360 9.59 2.81 9.98
N ALA A 361 9.55 2.53 8.68
CA ALA A 361 10.06 1.25 8.16
C ALA A 361 11.55 1.03 8.47
N SER A 362 12.41 2.04 8.26
CA SER A 362 13.84 1.93 8.55
C SER A 362 14.10 1.79 10.05
N THR A 363 13.42 2.59 10.88
CA THR A 363 13.53 2.51 12.34
C THR A 363 13.13 1.11 12.82
N SER A 364 11.98 0.58 12.38
CA SER A 364 11.54 -0.77 12.76
C SER A 364 12.51 -1.87 12.32
N ALA A 365 13.03 -1.80 11.10
CA ALA A 365 13.99 -2.76 10.60
C ALA A 365 15.26 -2.77 11.46
N HIS A 366 15.79 -1.60 11.83
CA HIS A 366 16.97 -1.50 12.69
C HIS A 366 16.72 -2.03 14.10
N ARG A 367 15.54 -1.77 14.69
CA ARG A 367 15.19 -2.28 16.03
C ARG A 367 15.14 -3.80 16.06
N VAL A 368 14.62 -4.43 15.00
CA VAL A 368 14.56 -5.90 14.87
C VAL A 368 15.93 -6.50 14.48
N TYR A 369 16.71 -5.81 13.64
CA TYR A 369 18.04 -6.26 13.24
C TYR A 369 18.99 -6.37 14.44
N TYR A 370 19.09 -5.29 15.22
CA TYR A 370 19.98 -5.23 16.39
C TYR A 370 19.35 -5.78 17.67
N SER A 371 18.08 -6.21 17.63
CA SER A 371 17.31 -6.67 18.79
C SER A 371 17.43 -5.65 19.93
N GLN A 372 17.08 -4.39 19.63
CA GLN A 372 17.28 -3.27 20.55
C GLN A 372 16.09 -2.33 20.57
N ARG A 373 15.85 -1.70 21.73
CA ARG A 373 14.89 -0.60 21.90
C ARG A 373 15.62 0.69 22.23
N ALA A 374 15.09 1.81 21.74
CA ALA A 374 15.54 3.12 22.19
C ALA A 374 15.19 3.31 23.67
N ILE A 375 16.17 3.77 24.44
CA ILE A 375 15.97 4.28 25.79
C ILE A 375 16.15 5.82 25.77
N GLY A 376 15.74 6.49 26.85
CA GLY A 376 15.90 7.93 26.96
C GLY A 376 17.36 8.36 26.71
N ASN A 377 17.56 9.58 26.21
CA ASN A 377 18.86 10.19 25.90
C ASN A 377 19.61 9.66 24.66
N GLY A 378 18.96 8.84 23.82
CA GLY A 378 19.52 8.38 22.55
C GLY A 378 20.33 7.09 22.63
N ASP A 379 20.36 6.46 23.79
CA ASP A 379 20.98 5.14 23.99
C ASP A 379 20.03 4.00 23.58
N PHE A 380 20.59 2.79 23.51
CA PHE A 380 19.86 1.57 23.16
C PHE A 380 20.05 0.47 24.21
N GLU A 381 19.00 -0.30 24.43
CA GLU A 381 19.00 -1.48 25.30
C GLU A 381 18.68 -2.72 24.46
N THR A 382 19.45 -3.79 24.64
CA THR A 382 19.19 -5.10 24.00
C THR A 382 17.94 -5.73 24.60
N VAL A 383 17.00 -6.11 23.73
CA VAL A 383 15.70 -6.70 24.08
C VAL A 383 15.31 -7.75 23.05
N THR A 384 14.20 -8.45 23.26
CA THR A 384 13.64 -9.33 22.22
C THR A 384 13.13 -8.50 21.03
N GLU A 385 13.05 -9.10 19.84
CA GLU A 385 12.53 -8.43 18.64
C GLU A 385 11.07 -7.98 18.80
N GLU A 386 10.27 -8.73 19.56
CA GLU A 386 8.88 -8.36 19.90
C GLU A 386 8.84 -7.09 20.76
N GLU A 387 9.64 -7.04 21.83
CA GLU A 387 9.77 -5.85 22.68
C GLU A 387 10.35 -4.65 21.91
N ALA A 388 11.29 -4.89 21.00
CA ALA A 388 11.88 -3.88 20.13
C ALA A 388 10.81 -3.22 19.25
N LEU A 389 9.95 -4.02 18.62
CA LEU A 389 8.87 -3.53 17.75
C LEU A 389 7.75 -2.84 18.54
N HIS A 390 7.38 -3.38 19.71
CA HIS A 390 6.45 -2.73 20.63
C HIS A 390 6.98 -1.35 21.08
N SER A 391 8.24 -1.30 21.54
CA SER A 391 8.87 -0.05 21.96
C SER A 391 8.98 0.95 20.82
N MET A 392 9.24 0.50 19.59
CA MET A 392 9.27 1.38 18.42
C MET A 392 7.92 2.09 18.24
N ILE A 393 6.78 1.38 18.33
CA ILE A 393 5.46 2.00 18.19
C ILE A 393 5.15 2.97 19.35
N VAL A 394 5.49 2.60 20.57
CA VAL A 394 5.15 3.41 21.76
C VAL A 394 6.07 4.62 21.89
N ASN A 395 7.39 4.42 21.85
CA ASN A 395 8.38 5.44 22.18
C ASN A 395 8.84 6.24 20.96
N GLU A 396 9.04 5.56 19.82
CA GLU A 396 9.69 6.16 18.64
C GLU A 396 8.69 6.57 17.55
N PHE A 397 7.45 6.08 17.61
CA PHE A 397 6.35 6.56 16.77
C PHE A 397 5.41 7.44 17.59
N SER A 398 4.65 6.88 18.54
CA SER A 398 3.61 7.63 19.28
C SER A 398 4.20 8.71 20.19
N GLY A 399 5.33 8.42 20.83
CA GLY A 399 6.09 9.35 21.68
C GLY A 399 7.02 10.30 20.93
N HIS A 400 7.08 10.21 19.59
CA HIS A 400 8.04 10.97 18.80
C HIS A 400 7.82 12.47 18.91
N ALA A 401 8.89 13.24 19.11
CA ALA A 401 8.81 14.69 19.33
C ALA A 401 8.08 15.43 18.19
N ALA A 402 8.27 14.99 16.94
CA ALA A 402 7.58 15.58 15.78
C ALA A 402 6.05 15.41 15.81
N LEU A 403 5.52 14.48 16.62
CA LEU A 403 4.09 14.20 16.72
C LEU A 403 3.42 14.81 17.96
N GLN A 404 4.20 15.31 18.92
CA GLN A 404 3.66 15.80 20.21
C GLN A 404 2.70 16.99 20.05
N ASN A 405 2.88 17.79 18.99
CA ASN A 405 2.03 18.94 18.67
C ASN A 405 1.04 18.67 17.52
N SER A 406 0.88 17.40 17.12
CA SER A 406 -0.06 17.03 16.05
C SER A 406 -1.47 16.85 16.61
N GLU A 407 -2.45 17.53 16.02
CA GLU A 407 -3.87 17.32 16.34
C GLU A 407 -4.39 15.96 15.85
N ILE A 408 -3.73 15.42 14.82
CA ILE A 408 -4.02 14.09 14.27
C ILE A 408 -3.38 13.04 15.18
N LYS A 409 -4.13 12.00 15.55
CA LYS A 409 -3.58 10.82 16.25
C LYS A 409 -2.88 9.89 15.27
N GLY A 410 -1.64 9.52 15.58
CA GLY A 410 -0.86 8.60 14.75
C GLY A 410 -1.32 7.16 14.86
N SER A 411 -1.62 6.56 13.71
CA SER A 411 -1.92 5.14 13.57
C SER A 411 -0.86 4.47 12.73
N ILE A 412 -0.39 3.30 13.14
CA ILE A 412 0.61 2.53 12.44
C ILE A 412 0.38 1.02 12.63
N GLY A 413 0.61 0.27 11.57
CA GLY A 413 0.90 -1.14 11.58
C GLY A 413 2.21 -1.41 10.85
N ILE A 414 2.97 -2.37 11.38
CA ILE A 414 4.32 -2.69 10.94
C ILE A 414 4.40 -4.20 10.76
N MET A 415 4.88 -4.64 9.61
CA MET A 415 5.23 -6.02 9.34
C MET A 415 6.72 -6.09 9.03
N THR A 416 7.47 -6.82 9.85
CA THR A 416 8.92 -6.96 9.75
C THR A 416 9.29 -8.43 9.67
N VAL A 417 10.23 -8.77 8.80
CA VAL A 417 10.75 -10.13 8.67
C VAL A 417 12.25 -10.12 8.84
N LYS A 418 12.75 -10.95 9.76
CA LYS A 418 14.17 -11.20 10.01
C LYS A 418 14.53 -12.58 9.47
N ARG A 419 15.49 -12.62 8.57
CA ARG A 419 16.07 -13.87 8.04
C ARG A 419 17.48 -14.01 8.59
N THR A 420 17.78 -15.16 9.15
CA THR A 420 19.14 -15.57 9.56
C THR A 420 19.44 -16.95 8.97
N GLN A 421 20.60 -17.52 9.27
CA GLN A 421 20.90 -18.92 8.95
C GLN A 421 19.98 -19.92 9.68
N ASP A 422 19.40 -19.55 10.82
CA ASP A 422 18.55 -20.44 11.62
C ASP A 422 17.11 -20.50 11.11
N GLY A 423 16.69 -19.53 10.29
CA GLY A 423 15.36 -19.49 9.71
C GLY A 423 14.84 -18.10 9.41
N ILE A 424 13.51 -18.01 9.28
CA ILE A 424 12.79 -16.80 8.92
C ILE A 424 11.78 -16.50 10.02
N ALA A 425 11.88 -15.33 10.63
CA ALA A 425 10.99 -14.85 11.67
C ALA A 425 10.16 -13.66 11.16
N LEU A 426 8.84 -13.80 11.21
CA LEU A 426 7.88 -12.72 11.02
C LEU A 426 7.55 -12.09 12.37
N TYR A 427 7.53 -10.76 12.41
CA TYR A 427 7.04 -9.96 13.52
C TYR A 427 6.06 -8.93 12.97
N PHE A 428 4.94 -8.73 13.66
CA PHE A 428 4.04 -7.62 13.36
C PHE A 428 3.58 -6.95 14.64
N ALA A 429 3.33 -5.64 14.55
CA ALA A 429 2.72 -4.88 15.63
C ALA A 429 1.91 -3.71 15.06
N HIS A 430 0.83 -3.32 15.75
CA HIS A 430 0.01 -2.18 15.34
C HIS A 430 -0.75 -1.55 16.52
N ASN A 431 -0.96 -0.23 16.46
CA ASN A 431 -1.82 0.51 17.40
C ASN A 431 -3.22 0.82 16.81
N THR A 432 -3.48 0.39 15.56
CA THR A 432 -4.77 0.51 14.87
C THR A 432 -5.81 -0.44 15.44
N ASP A 433 -7.07 -0.32 15.02
CA ASP A 433 -8.13 -1.22 15.46
C ASP A 433 -7.93 -2.65 14.94
N SER A 434 -7.37 -2.78 13.73
CA SER A 434 -7.16 -4.06 13.08
C SER A 434 -6.02 -4.04 12.05
N PHE A 435 -5.45 -5.21 11.76
CA PHE A 435 -4.38 -5.40 10.78
C PHE A 435 -4.51 -6.77 10.10
N ALA A 436 -4.77 -6.78 8.79
CA ALA A 436 -4.94 -8.00 8.01
C ALA A 436 -3.61 -8.52 7.46
N LEU A 437 -3.25 -9.77 7.78
CA LEU A 437 -1.95 -10.38 7.47
C LEU A 437 -2.13 -11.78 6.87
N ALA A 438 -1.21 -12.19 6.01
CA ALA A 438 -1.06 -13.58 5.60
C ALA A 438 0.39 -13.99 5.36
N SER A 439 0.65 -15.29 5.47
CA SER A 439 1.95 -15.88 5.21
C SER A 439 1.83 -17.23 4.52
N MET A 440 2.86 -17.58 3.75
CA MET A 440 3.03 -18.90 3.18
C MET A 440 4.52 -19.19 3.01
N SER A 441 4.97 -20.37 3.43
CA SER A 441 6.32 -20.86 3.19
C SER A 441 6.36 -22.05 2.24
N SER A 442 7.56 -22.44 1.79
CA SER A 442 7.76 -23.68 1.02
C SER A 442 7.32 -24.92 1.80
N ASN A 443 7.27 -24.86 3.13
CA ASN A 443 6.79 -25.95 3.99
C ASN A 443 5.27 -26.11 3.99
N ASP A 444 4.52 -25.05 3.63
CA ASP A 444 3.08 -24.99 3.78
C ASP A 444 2.33 -25.47 2.53
N LYS A 445 1.28 -26.27 2.72
CA LYS A 445 0.39 -26.64 1.62
C LYS A 445 -0.58 -25.53 1.25
N LEU A 446 -1.02 -24.76 2.25
CA LEU A 446 -2.02 -23.70 2.14
C LEU A 446 -1.55 -22.46 2.91
N PRO A 447 -1.97 -21.25 2.50
CA PRO A 447 -1.62 -20.02 3.20
C PRO A 447 -2.33 -19.91 4.55
N ALA A 448 -1.64 -19.31 5.52
CA ALA A 448 -2.21 -18.87 6.78
C ALA A 448 -2.57 -17.38 6.68
N ALA A 449 -3.70 -16.96 7.26
CA ALA A 449 -4.08 -15.56 7.32
C ALA A 449 -4.76 -15.26 8.66
N VAL A 450 -4.57 -14.04 9.15
CA VAL A 450 -5.09 -13.58 10.43
C VAL A 450 -5.53 -12.12 10.33
N MET A 451 -6.66 -11.79 10.96
CA MET A 451 -7.06 -10.43 11.25
C MET A 451 -6.64 -10.13 12.69
N SER A 452 -5.52 -9.45 12.88
CA SER A 452 -5.14 -8.99 14.21
C SER A 452 -6.06 -7.84 14.61
N ARG A 453 -6.60 -7.85 15.83
CA ARG A 453 -7.53 -6.82 16.32
C ARG A 453 -7.13 -6.35 17.71
N ASN A 454 -7.25 -5.05 17.93
CA ASN A 454 -7.26 -4.48 19.28
C ASN A 454 -8.70 -4.49 19.82
N PRO A 455 -8.91 -4.68 21.14
CA PRO A 455 -10.22 -4.50 21.76
C PRO A 455 -10.75 -3.06 21.55
N ARG A 456 -12.08 -2.90 21.50
CA ARG A 456 -12.75 -1.67 21.03
C ARG A 456 -12.28 -0.39 21.75
N ARG A 457 -12.19 0.68 20.96
CA ARG A 457 -11.70 2.04 21.29
C ARG A 457 -12.25 2.66 22.58
N GLU A 458 -13.50 2.37 22.96
CA GLU A 458 -14.18 2.98 24.12
C GLU A 458 -13.53 2.62 25.48
N GLN A 459 -12.67 1.60 25.52
CA GLN A 459 -11.95 1.17 26.72
C GLN A 459 -10.43 1.31 26.61
N LYS A 460 -9.92 2.02 25.58
CA LYS A 460 -8.51 1.93 25.18
C LYS A 460 -7.61 3.01 25.82
N PRO A 461 -6.53 2.64 26.54
CA PRO A 461 -5.42 3.55 26.79
C PRO A 461 -4.60 3.77 25.50
N ALA A 462 -4.13 4.99 25.25
CA ALA A 462 -3.41 5.38 24.04
C ALA A 462 -2.14 4.54 23.73
N SER A 463 -1.65 3.77 24.69
CA SER A 463 -0.45 2.94 24.61
C SER A 463 -0.68 1.49 24.16
N GLN A 464 -1.92 1.06 23.90
CA GLN A 464 -2.17 -0.35 23.58
C GLN A 464 -1.77 -0.72 22.15
N VAL A 465 -0.78 -1.61 22.05
CA VAL A 465 -0.24 -2.19 20.82
C VAL A 465 -0.61 -3.67 20.77
N ALA A 466 -1.22 -4.11 19.67
CA ALA A 466 -1.37 -5.53 19.36
C ALA A 466 -0.15 -6.01 18.59
N GLN A 467 0.33 -7.22 18.90
CA GLN A 467 1.53 -7.79 18.30
C GLN A 467 1.40 -9.30 18.12
N GLY A 468 2.25 -9.85 17.25
CA GLY A 468 2.39 -11.28 17.07
C GLY A 468 3.53 -11.60 16.10
N GLY A 469 3.74 -12.89 15.86
CA GLY A 469 4.82 -13.34 15.01
C GLY A 469 4.74 -14.81 14.64
N LEU A 470 5.67 -15.24 13.80
CA LEU A 470 5.81 -16.62 13.35
C LEU A 470 7.29 -16.91 13.08
N MET A 471 7.80 -18.02 13.61
CA MET A 471 9.14 -18.53 13.29
C MET A 471 9.04 -19.73 12.34
N ILE A 472 9.76 -19.67 11.22
CA ILE A 472 9.81 -20.71 10.20
C ILE A 472 11.24 -21.25 10.16
N ARG A 473 11.41 -22.52 10.53
CA ARG A 473 12.72 -23.18 10.53
C ARG A 473 12.95 -24.02 9.27
N PRO A 474 14.19 -24.14 8.79
CA PRO A 474 14.55 -25.10 7.75
C PRO A 474 14.19 -26.53 8.16
N ARG A 475 13.80 -27.37 7.20
CA ARG A 475 13.59 -28.80 7.48
C ARG A 475 14.95 -29.47 7.72
N GLN A 476 15.17 -29.96 8.93
CA GLN A 476 16.26 -30.90 9.19
C GLN A 476 15.91 -32.24 8.52
N TYR A 477 16.52 -32.53 7.38
CA TYR A 477 16.51 -33.90 6.85
C TYR A 477 17.42 -34.76 7.73
N ILE A 478 16.85 -35.49 8.68
CA ILE A 478 17.56 -36.56 9.36
C ILE A 478 17.75 -37.69 8.32
N PHE A 479 18.92 -37.74 7.70
CA PHE A 479 19.35 -38.94 7.00
C PHE A 479 19.53 -40.04 8.04
N SER A 480 18.51 -40.87 8.22
CA SER A 480 18.65 -42.17 8.90
C SER A 480 19.61 -43.01 8.07
N SER A 481 20.89 -43.04 8.45
CA SER A 481 21.90 -43.94 7.89
C SER A 481 21.69 -45.38 8.37
N ASN A 482 20.47 -45.90 8.24
CA ASN A 482 20.15 -47.31 8.41
C ASN A 482 19.78 -47.91 7.05
N GLN A 483 20.77 -47.96 6.16
CA GLN A 483 20.82 -49.04 5.17
C GLN A 483 21.33 -50.28 5.90
N THR A 484 20.44 -51.02 6.54
CA THR A 484 20.71 -52.41 6.88
C THR A 484 20.41 -53.27 5.65
N ASP A 485 21.41 -54.05 5.24
CA ASP A 485 21.33 -55.05 4.19
C ASP A 485 20.04 -55.89 4.26
N PRO A 486 19.33 -56.11 3.14
CA PRO A 486 18.09 -56.87 3.14
C PRO A 486 18.38 -58.38 3.12
N LYS A 487 19.05 -58.93 4.13
CA LYS A 487 19.13 -60.38 4.37
C LYS A 487 19.31 -60.72 5.86
N GLU A 488 18.23 -60.66 6.62
CA GLU A 488 17.95 -61.70 7.62
C GLU A 488 16.48 -61.60 8.08
N LYS A 489 15.63 -62.49 7.55
CA LYS A 489 14.31 -62.77 8.12
C LYS A 489 14.50 -63.50 9.46
N LYS A 490 14.15 -62.89 10.58
CA LYS A 490 13.89 -63.61 11.85
C LYS A 490 12.51 -63.23 12.41
N ALA A 491 11.82 -64.28 12.86
CA ALA A 491 10.39 -64.43 13.10
C ALA A 491 9.73 -63.47 14.13
N PRO A 492 8.40 -63.29 14.10
CA PRO A 492 7.70 -62.36 14.99
C PRO A 492 7.65 -62.89 16.43
N ARG A 493 8.17 -62.13 17.39
CA ARG A 493 7.96 -62.35 18.82
C ARG A 493 6.60 -61.80 19.25
N LYS A 494 5.76 -62.69 19.79
CA LYS A 494 4.43 -62.43 20.37
C LYS A 494 4.46 -61.29 21.40
N LYS A 495 3.54 -60.33 21.26
CA LYS A 495 3.22 -59.32 22.29
C LYS A 495 2.71 -60.01 23.56
N ARG A 496 3.39 -59.80 24.70
CA ARG A 496 2.87 -60.10 26.04
C ARG A 496 2.47 -58.77 26.68
N PHE A 497 1.18 -58.62 26.98
CA PHE A 497 0.68 -57.58 27.87
C PHE A 497 1.15 -57.86 29.30
N ARG A 498 1.57 -56.82 30.02
CA ARG A 498 1.58 -56.81 31.49
C ARG A 498 1.05 -55.48 32.00
N SER A 499 -0.14 -55.56 32.60
CA SER A 499 -0.67 -54.65 33.60
C SER A 499 -0.05 -54.97 34.97
N SER A 500 0.23 -53.96 35.78
CA SER A 500 0.11 -54.09 37.24
C SER A 500 0.06 -52.71 37.90
N GLN A 501 -1.04 -52.47 38.61
CA GLN A 501 -1.18 -51.46 39.65
C GLN A 501 -0.36 -51.86 40.89
N GLY A 502 0.12 -50.83 41.61
CA GLY A 502 0.24 -50.76 43.08
C GLY A 502 1.28 -51.64 43.78
N PRO A 503 1.59 -51.35 45.06
CA PRO A 503 0.98 -50.34 45.95
C PRO A 503 1.66 -48.96 45.92
#